data_AF-A0A3D1XT33-F1
#
_entry.id   AF-A0A3D1XT33-F1
#
_cell.length_a   1.000
_cell.length_b   1.000
_cell.length_c   1.000
_cell.angle_alpha   90.00
_cell.angle_beta   90.00
_cell.angle_gamma   90.00
#
_symmetry.space_group_name_H-M   'P 1'
#
loop_
_entity.id
_entity.type
_entity.pdbx_description
1 polymer ?
#
loop_
_entity_poly.entity_id
_entity_poly.type
_entity_poly.pdbx_seq_one_letter_code
_entity_poly.pdbx_strand_id
1 'polypeptide(L)' 'AKGDKAVYLDKLQKIILTGTPKATAWEEGNMIEGREMIFLLDKDRFVANNRVRMKIYPKDEGDKKEKPSNSE' A
#
# COMPACT_ATOMS: atom_id res chain seq x y z
N ALA A 1 -1.47 4.75 -1.82
CA ALA A 1 -0.08 4.57 -2.30
C ALA A 1 0.38 5.83 -3.06
N LYS A 2 1.69 6.04 -3.22
CA LYS A 2 2.32 7.19 -3.88
C LYS A 2 3.46 6.75 -4.79
N GLY A 3 3.56 7.31 -5.99
CA GLY A 3 4.62 7.06 -6.96
C GLY A 3 4.59 8.08 -8.09
N ASP A 4 5.51 7.99 -9.04
CA ASP A 4 5.61 8.91 -10.18
C ASP A 4 4.54 8.62 -11.23
N LYS A 5 4.21 7.33 -11.42
CA LYS A 5 3.24 6.88 -12.42
C LYS A 5 2.43 5.70 -11.89
N ALA A 6 1.12 5.77 -12.10
CA ALA A 6 0.19 4.67 -11.89
C ALA A 6 -0.50 4.32 -13.22
N VAL A 7 -0.54 3.03 -13.58
CA VAL A 7 -1.25 2.53 -14.75
C VAL A 7 -2.28 1.52 -14.31
N TYR A 8 -3.55 1.75 -14.66
CA TYR A 8 -4.64 0.80 -14.43
C TYR A 8 -4.93 0.01 -15.71
N LEU A 9 -4.93 -1.32 -15.59
CA LEU A 9 -5.24 -2.26 -16.66
C LEU A 9 -6.60 -2.91 -16.35
N ASP A 10 -7.66 -2.28 -16.85
CA ASP A 10 -9.06 -2.63 -16.56
C ASP A 10 -9.39 -4.11 -16.79
N LYS A 11 -9.07 -4.65 -17.97
CA LYS A 11 -9.31 -6.07 -18.30
C LYS A 11 -8.61 -7.07 -17.37
N LEU A 12 -7.58 -6.63 -16.65
CA LEU A 12 -6.78 -7.46 -15.74
C LEU A 12 -7.02 -7.09 -14.27
N GLN A 13 -7.83 -6.07 -14.00
CA GLN A 13 -8.04 -5.51 -12.66
C GLN A 13 -6.71 -5.33 -11.91
N LYS A 14 -5.76 -4.70 -12.59
CA LYS A 14 -4.36 -4.58 -12.15
C LYS A 14 -3.91 -3.13 -12.15
N ILE A 15 -3.28 -2.69 -11.06
CA ILE A 15 -2.59 -1.39 -10.98
C ILE A 15 -1.09 -1.62 -10.94
N ILE A 16 -0.33 -0.93 -11.79
CA ILE A 16 1.14 -0.89 -11.76
C ILE A 16 1.56 0.50 -11.29
N LEU A 17 2.16 0.58 -10.11
CA LEU A 17 2.70 1.81 -9.53
C LEU A 17 4.23 1.79 -9.63
N THR A 18 4.82 2.83 -10.19
CA THR A 18 6.26 2.98 -10.37
C THR A 18 6.75 4.29 -9.76
N GLY A 19 8.01 4.32 -9.32
CA GLY A 19 8.63 5.53 -8.79
C GLY A 19 10.16 5.53 -8.86
N THR A 20 10.73 6.72 -9.02
CA THR A 20 12.15 6.99 -9.21
C THR A 20 12.60 7.99 -8.13
N PRO A 21 13.32 7.55 -7.08
CA PRO A 21 13.95 6.24 -6.93
C PRO A 21 13.03 5.13 -6.40
N LYS A 22 11.85 5.46 -5.86
CA LYS A 22 10.90 4.49 -5.26
C LYS A 22 9.47 5.01 -5.24
N ALA A 23 8.52 4.08 -5.27
CA ALA A 23 7.13 4.26 -4.88
C ALA A 23 6.89 3.70 -3.47
N THR A 24 5.85 4.19 -2.79
CA THR A 24 5.51 3.82 -1.41
C THR A 24 4.02 3.46 -1.31
N ALA A 25 3.72 2.36 -0.63
CA ALA A 25 2.35 1.95 -0.31
C ALA A 25 2.21 1.69 1.19
N TRP A 26 0.99 1.86 1.69
CA TRP A 26 0.64 1.67 3.10
C TRP A 26 -0.59 0.80 3.20
N GLU A 27 -0.59 -0.11 4.17
CA GLU A 27 -1.69 -1.03 4.45
C GLU A 27 -1.68 -1.35 5.94
N GLU A 28 -2.81 -1.10 6.62
CA GLU A 28 -2.95 -1.33 8.08
C GLU A 28 -1.80 -0.76 8.93
N GLY A 29 -1.31 0.44 8.58
CA GLY A 29 -0.17 1.08 9.26
C GLY A 29 1.20 0.55 8.82
N ASN A 30 1.27 -0.61 8.18
CA ASN A 30 2.47 -1.13 7.54
C ASN A 30 2.82 -0.33 6.30
N MET A 31 4.10 -0.31 5.94
CA MET A 31 4.60 0.42 4.79
C MET A 31 5.51 -0.46 3.95
N ILE A 32 5.38 -0.35 2.63
CA ILE A 32 6.30 -0.95 1.66
C ILE A 32 6.81 0.09 0.67
N GLU A 33 8.11 0.01 0.37
CA GLU A 33 8.79 0.85 -0.61
C GLU A 33 9.49 -0.02 -1.65
N GLY A 34 9.31 0.31 -2.93
CA GLY A 34 9.92 -0.41 -4.06
C GLY A 34 9.88 0.42 -5.33
N ARG A 35 10.66 0.04 -6.36
CA ARG A 35 10.65 0.74 -7.66
C ARG A 35 9.37 0.49 -8.44
N GLU A 36 8.83 -0.73 -8.34
CA GLU A 36 7.60 -1.15 -9.01
C GLU A 36 6.76 -2.00 -8.05
N MET A 37 5.48 -1.62 -7.91
CA MET A 37 4.49 -2.33 -7.13
C MET A 37 3.27 -2.62 -7.99
N ILE A 38 2.82 -3.87 -7.96
CA ILE A 38 1.71 -4.39 -8.74
C ILE A 38 0.60 -4.77 -7.77
N PHE A 39 -0.58 -4.18 -7.92
CA PHE A 39 -1.78 -4.51 -7.15
C PHE A 39 -2.72 -5.31 -8.04
N LEU A 40 -3.08 -6.51 -7.59
CA LEU A 40 -4.03 -7.41 -8.25
C LEU A 40 -5.36 -7.31 -7.49
N LEU A 41 -6.28 -6.48 -7.99
CA LEU A 41 -7.48 -6.07 -7.25
C LEU A 41 -8.43 -7.26 -7.02
N ASP A 42 -8.62 -8.10 -8.03
CA ASP A 42 -9.51 -9.29 -7.92
C ASP A 42 -9.03 -10.32 -6.89
N LYS A 43 -7.74 -10.29 -6.54
CA LYS A 43 -7.11 -11.29 -5.68
C LYS A 43 -6.81 -10.75 -4.29
N ASP A 44 -6.98 -9.46 -4.08
CA ASP A 44 -6.53 -8.74 -2.90
C ASP A 44 -5.06 -9.06 -2.58
N ARG A 45 -4.20 -8.97 -3.60
CA ARG A 45 -2.76 -9.30 -3.49
C ARG A 45 -1.91 -8.19 -4.08
N PHE A 46 -0.76 -7.97 -3.46
CA PHE A 46 0.29 -7.13 -4.03
C PHE A 46 1.53 -7.97 -4.39
N VAL A 47 2.23 -7.55 -5.44
CA VAL A 47 3.53 -8.07 -5.85
C VAL A 47 4.46 -6.87 -5.97
N ALA A 48 5.64 -6.94 -5.36
CA ALA A 48 6.65 -5.91 -5.54
C ALA A 48 7.90 -6.54 -6.15
N ASN A 49 8.31 -5.99 -7.29
CA ASN A 49 9.41 -6.53 -8.08
C ASN A 49 10.75 -5.97 -7.58
N ASN A 50 11.82 -6.77 -7.71
CA ASN A 50 13.18 -6.44 -7.29
C ASN A 50 13.31 -6.19 -5.78
N ARG A 51 14.36 -5.45 -5.37
CA ARG A 51 14.64 -5.13 -3.97
C ARG A 51 13.60 -4.14 -3.44
N VAL A 52 12.98 -4.51 -2.33
CA VAL A 52 12.01 -3.70 -1.60
C VAL A 52 12.43 -3.49 -0.15
N ARG A 53 11.88 -2.46 0.48
CA ARG A 53 11.97 -2.22 1.92
C ARG A 53 10.57 -2.24 2.51
N MET A 54 10.32 -3.17 3.42
CA MET A 54 9.08 -3.24 4.17
C MET A 54 9.32 -2.80 5.62
N LYS A 55 8.37 -2.07 6.20
CA LYS A 55 8.28 -1.80 7.63
C LYS A 55 6.93 -2.35 8.11
N ILE A 56 7.00 -3.38 8.95
CA ILE A 56 5.83 -3.93 9.65
C ILE A 56 5.82 -3.31 11.03
N TYR A 57 4.72 -2.65 11.37
CA TYR A 57 4.49 -2.12 12.70
C TYR A 57 3.62 -3.14 13.44
N PRO A 58 4.06 -3.64 14.60
CA PRO A 58 3.21 -4.48 15.44
C PRO A 58 1.89 -3.77 15.71
N LYS A 59 0.79 -4.50 15.62
CA LYS A 59 -0.49 -4.01 16.16
C LYS A 59 -0.36 -4.11 17.67
N ASP A 60 -0.17 -2.98 18.34
CA ASP A 60 -0.26 -2.96 19.81
C ASP A 60 -1.66 -3.42 20.18
N GLU A 61 -1.79 -4.32 21.17
CA GLU A 61 -3.09 -4.80 21.69
C GLU A 61 -3.96 -3.67 22.29
N GLY A 62 -3.48 -2.42 22.28
CA GLY A 62 -4.11 -1.24 22.87
C GLY A 62 -4.89 -0.33 21.93
N ASP A 63 -4.79 -0.46 20.60
CA ASP A 63 -5.45 0.46 19.66
C ASP A 63 -6.93 0.08 19.42
N LYS A 64 -7.72 0.16 20.49
CA LYS A 64 -9.15 0.41 20.37
C LYS A 64 -9.28 1.80 19.74
N LYS A 65 -9.57 1.81 18.43
CA LYS A 65 -10.04 2.96 17.65
C LYS A 65 -10.76 3.99 18.55
N GLU A 66 -10.11 5.11 18.83
CA GLU A 66 -10.81 6.29 19.33
C GLU A 66 -11.85 6.67 18.27
N LYS A 67 -13.11 6.34 18.53
CA LYS A 67 -14.24 6.91 17.79
C LYS A 67 -14.22 8.41 18.09
N PRO A 68 -14.39 9.30 17.09
CA PRO A 68 -14.51 10.71 17.38
C PRO A 68 -15.78 10.91 18.21
N SER A 69 -15.63 11.33 19.47
CA SER A 69 -16.75 11.79 20.27
C SER A 69 -17.21 13.11 19.68
N ASN A 70 -18.28 13.08 18.89
CA ASN A 70 -19.01 14.28 18.55
C ASN A 70 -19.72 14.73 19.83
N SER A 71 -19.20 15.78 20.47
CA SER A 71 -19.87 16.49 21.55
C SER A 71 -20.89 17.44 20.92
N GLU A 72 -22.18 17.10 21.03
CA GLU A 72 -23.29 18.07 21.01
C GLU A 72 -23.45 18.70 22.40
#